data_AF-A0A9N9MA38-F1
#
_entry.id   AF-A0A9N9MA38-F1
#
_cell.length_a   1.000
_cell.length_b   1.000
_cell.length_c   1.000
_cell.angle_alpha   90.00
_cell.angle_beta   90.00
_cell.angle_gamma   90.00
#
_symmetry.space_group_name_H-M   'P 1'
#
loop_
_entity.id
_entity.type
_entity.pdbx_description
1 polymer ?
#
loop_
_entity_poly.entity_id
_entity_poly.type
_entity_poly.pdbx_seq_one_letter_code
_entity_poly.pdbx_strand_id
1 'polypeptide(L)'
;MTNTQVRVKSREQKFFILDIDGNTNSEEVAEAITRKTGIEQQHFELRAMSTSQSGNQSATVAVQQKRGGKLLESTKIKISWSTCRVKLKFQLTRCYRCLGFRHWTAVCTGPDRSKNCMNCDCTGNQAKLCSEEPQCFNCNEKKNRMDNTGCPKYRELLE
;
A
#
# COMPACT_ATOMS: atom_id res chain seq x y z
N MET A 1 -15.97 -31.75 -17.81
CA MET A 1 -15.60 -31.66 -16.38
C MET A 1 -14.73 -30.42 -16.20
N THR A 2 -15.32 -29.29 -15.82
CA THR A 2 -14.59 -28.04 -15.57
C THR A 2 -13.97 -28.13 -14.18
N ASN A 3 -12.64 -28.22 -14.16
CA ASN A 3 -11.86 -28.33 -12.94
C ASN A 3 -11.83 -26.96 -12.23
N THR A 4 -12.81 -26.70 -11.37
CA THR A 4 -12.86 -25.46 -10.59
C THR A 4 -11.79 -25.49 -9.51
N GLN A 5 -10.66 -24.82 -9.76
CA GLN A 5 -9.63 -24.62 -8.75
C GLN A 5 -10.15 -23.70 -7.64
N VAL A 6 -10.42 -24.27 -6.47
CA VAL A 6 -10.78 -23.53 -5.26
C VAL A 6 -9.53 -22.84 -4.73
N ARG A 7 -9.40 -21.52 -4.97
CA ARG A 7 -8.37 -20.69 -4.31
C ARG A 7 -8.77 -20.46 -2.86
N VAL A 8 -8.14 -21.20 -1.94
CA VAL A 8 -8.23 -20.91 -0.50
C VAL A 8 -7.69 -19.48 -0.28
N LYS A 9 -8.53 -18.56 0.22
CA LYS A 9 -8.11 -17.19 0.60
C LYS A 9 -7.16 -17.27 1.80
N SER A 10 -5.87 -17.50 1.55
CA SER A 10 -4.82 -17.33 2.54
C SER A 10 -4.59 -15.84 2.82
N ARG A 11 -4.17 -15.49 4.04
CA ARG A 11 -3.73 -14.13 4.36
C ARG A 11 -2.65 -13.69 3.37
N GLU A 12 -2.71 -12.43 2.95
CA GLU A 12 -1.81 -11.85 1.96
C GLU A 12 -0.94 -10.75 2.58
N GLN A 13 0.26 -10.59 2.06
CA GLN A 13 1.13 -9.45 2.29
C GLN A 13 1.28 -8.69 0.97
N LYS A 14 1.31 -7.37 1.04
CA LYS A 14 1.49 -6.52 -0.13
C LYS A 14 2.93 -6.02 -0.19
N PHE A 15 3.48 -5.95 -1.39
CA PHE A 15 4.82 -5.45 -1.66
C PHE A 15 4.74 -4.35 -2.73
N PHE A 16 5.64 -3.39 -2.63
CA PHE A 16 5.95 -2.43 -3.69
C PHE A 16 7.21 -2.86 -4.41
N ILE A 17 7.14 -2.94 -5.74
CA ILE A 17 8.31 -3.00 -6.60
C ILE A 17 8.43 -1.61 -7.24
N LEU A 18 9.55 -0.94 -6.99
CA LEU A 18 9.80 0.44 -7.41
C LEU A 18 10.89 0.49 -8.47
N ASP A 19 10.92 1.59 -9.22
CA ASP A 19 11.94 1.89 -10.23
C ASP A 19 11.95 0.89 -11.41
N ILE A 20 10.76 0.43 -11.77
CA ILE A 20 10.53 -0.40 -12.96
C ILE A 20 10.67 0.48 -14.20
N ASP A 21 11.22 -0.07 -15.29
CA ASP A 21 11.30 0.64 -16.56
C ASP A 21 9.90 0.99 -17.12
N GLY A 22 9.78 2.12 -17.80
CA GLY A 22 8.51 2.61 -18.35
C GLY A 22 7.86 1.69 -19.38
N ASN A 23 8.65 0.85 -20.05
CA ASN A 23 8.17 -0.04 -21.12
C ASN A 23 7.94 -1.48 -20.65
N THR A 24 8.23 -1.78 -19.39
CA THR A 24 8.01 -3.11 -18.81
C THR A 24 6.51 -3.37 -18.60
N ASN A 25 6.05 -4.56 -18.96
CA ASN A 25 4.67 -5.01 -18.76
C ASN A 25 4.53 -5.88 -17.50
N SER A 26 3.29 -6.24 -17.17
CA SER A 26 2.96 -7.07 -16.01
C SER A 26 3.56 -8.49 -16.07
N GLU A 27 3.64 -9.06 -17.27
CA GLU A 27 4.15 -10.41 -17.53
C GLU A 27 5.64 -10.48 -17.21
N GLU A 28 6.44 -9.52 -17.67
CA GLU A 28 7.87 -9.41 -17.36
C GLU A 28 8.13 -9.29 -15.86
N VAL A 29 7.30 -8.52 -15.16
CA VAL A 29 7.38 -8.39 -13.69
C VAL A 29 7.06 -9.71 -13.01
N ALA A 30 6.01 -10.40 -13.45
CA ALA A 30 5.59 -11.70 -12.93
C ALA A 30 6.66 -12.78 -13.13
N GLU A 31 7.25 -12.84 -14.33
CA GLU A 31 8.37 -13.72 -14.65
C GLU A 31 9.59 -13.42 -13.79
N ALA A 32 9.93 -12.14 -13.61
CA ALA A 32 11.05 -11.75 -12.76
C ALA A 32 10.84 -12.19 -11.30
N ILE A 33 9.64 -11.99 -10.75
CA ILE A 33 9.27 -12.44 -9.38
C ILE A 33 9.46 -13.95 -9.26
N THR A 34 8.90 -14.71 -10.21
CA THR A 34 8.98 -16.17 -10.23
C THR A 34 10.43 -16.62 -10.31
N ARG A 35 11.22 -16.06 -11.24
CA ARG A 35 12.64 -16.36 -11.43
C ARG A 35 13.48 -16.06 -10.20
N LYS A 36 13.23 -14.94 -9.52
CA LYS A 36 14.02 -14.50 -8.36
C LYS A 36 13.66 -15.26 -7.08
N THR A 37 12.39 -15.59 -6.87
CA THR A 37 11.88 -16.10 -5.59
C THR A 37 11.41 -17.56 -5.62
N GLY A 38 11.20 -18.12 -6.82
CA GLY A 38 10.57 -19.43 -6.99
C GLY A 38 9.10 -19.48 -6.54
N ILE A 39 8.46 -18.33 -6.35
CA ILE A 39 7.02 -18.25 -6.06
C ILE A 39 6.27 -18.37 -7.38
N GLU A 40 5.40 -19.37 -7.50
CA GLU A 40 4.56 -19.53 -8.69
C GLU A 40 3.46 -18.45 -8.76
N GLN A 41 3.04 -18.12 -10.00
CA GLN A 41 2.01 -17.11 -10.30
C GLN A 41 0.70 -17.32 -9.52
N GLN A 42 0.34 -18.55 -9.18
CA GLN A 42 -0.88 -18.83 -8.42
C GLN A 42 -0.84 -18.31 -6.97
N HIS A 43 0.35 -17.97 -6.45
CA HIS A 43 0.56 -17.50 -5.09
C HIS A 43 0.79 -16.00 -4.96
N PHE A 44 0.73 -15.26 -6.07
CA PHE A 44 0.76 -13.80 -6.03
C PHE A 44 -0.09 -13.18 -7.15
N GLU A 45 -0.37 -11.89 -7.00
CA GLU A 45 -1.21 -11.12 -7.90
C GLU A 45 -0.63 -9.71 -8.04
N LEU A 46 -0.39 -9.28 -9.28
CA LEU A 46 -0.09 -7.88 -9.57
C LEU A 46 -1.40 -7.09 -9.54
N ARG A 47 -1.56 -6.21 -8.54
CA ARG A 47 -2.81 -5.47 -8.32
C ARG A 47 -2.87 -4.11 -9.00
N ALA A 48 -1.71 -3.48 -9.16
CA ALA A 48 -1.63 -2.16 -9.75
C ALA A 48 -0.23 -1.97 -10.31
N MET A 49 -0.16 -1.33 -11.47
CA MET A 49 1.05 -0.70 -11.99
C MET A 49 0.75 0.77 -12.25
N SER A 50 1.66 1.65 -11.82
CA SER A 50 1.51 3.09 -12.00
C SER A 50 2.82 3.72 -12.39
N THR A 51 2.76 4.58 -13.40
CA THR A 51 3.89 5.36 -13.90
C THR A 51 4.01 6.67 -13.13
N SER A 52 5.21 6.97 -12.67
CA SER A 52 5.56 8.25 -12.08
C SER A 52 5.75 9.34 -13.14
N GLN A 53 5.74 10.61 -12.74
CA GLN A 53 6.00 11.72 -13.66
C GLN A 53 7.40 11.66 -14.30
N SER A 54 8.36 10.99 -13.64
CA SER A 54 9.71 10.77 -14.16
C SER A 54 9.82 9.59 -15.14
N GLY A 55 8.72 8.95 -15.53
CA GLY A 55 8.69 7.85 -16.50
C GLY A 55 8.90 6.45 -15.93
N ASN A 56 9.45 6.32 -14.72
CA ASN A 56 9.59 5.02 -14.04
C ASN A 56 8.23 4.51 -13.56
N GLN A 57 8.06 3.20 -13.59
CA GLN A 57 6.89 2.48 -13.08
C GLN A 57 7.10 1.94 -11.66
N SER A 58 5.98 1.65 -11.02
CA SER A 58 5.92 0.91 -9.76
C SER A 58 4.78 -0.10 -9.79
N ALA A 59 4.99 -1.26 -9.19
CA ALA A 59 3.99 -2.32 -9.10
C ALA A 59 3.62 -2.60 -7.63
N THR A 60 2.32 -2.80 -7.36
CA THR A 60 1.84 -3.39 -6.11
C THR A 60 1.56 -4.86 -6.33
N VAL A 61 2.25 -5.72 -5.58
CA VAL A 61 2.11 -7.18 -5.65
C VAL A 61 1.51 -7.69 -4.35
N ALA A 62 0.40 -8.42 -4.42
CA ALA A 62 -0.15 -9.16 -3.29
C ALA A 62 0.39 -10.59 -3.34
N VAL A 63 1.02 -11.06 -2.26
CA VAL A 63 1.64 -12.39 -2.17
C VAL A 63 1.04 -13.12 -0.97
N GLN A 64 0.84 -14.43 -1.08
CA GLN A 64 0.45 -15.24 0.07
C GLN A 64 1.47 -15.10 1.20
N GLN A 65 1.00 -14.84 2.43
CA GLN A 65 1.83 -14.48 3.58
C GLN A 65 2.97 -15.49 3.84
N LYS A 66 2.70 -16.79 3.70
CA LYS A 66 3.72 -17.84 3.90
C LYS A 66 4.90 -17.77 2.92
N ARG A 67 4.72 -17.11 1.77
CA ARG A 67 5.71 -17.02 0.70
C ARG A 67 6.35 -15.62 0.58
N GLY A 68 5.74 -14.61 1.21
CA GLY A 68 6.19 -13.21 1.13
C GLY A 68 7.63 -12.98 1.63
N GLY A 69 8.12 -13.81 2.55
CA GLY A 69 9.48 -13.71 3.10
C GLY A 69 10.57 -13.70 2.01
N LYS A 70 10.45 -14.55 0.99
CA LYS A 70 11.43 -14.62 -0.11
C LYS A 70 11.54 -13.32 -0.92
N LEU A 71 10.40 -12.64 -1.09
CA LEU A 71 10.33 -11.37 -1.80
C LEU A 71 10.92 -10.25 -0.92
N LEU A 72 10.66 -10.29 0.39
CA LEU A 72 11.23 -9.36 1.36
C LEU A 72 12.77 -9.47 1.46
N GLU A 73 13.29 -10.70 1.57
CA GLU A 73 14.72 -11.01 1.66
C GLU A 73 15.50 -10.56 0.41
N SER A 74 14.86 -10.61 -0.77
CA SER A 74 15.51 -10.22 -2.01
C SER A 74 15.94 -8.75 -2.01
N THR A 75 15.18 -7.86 -1.34
CA THR A 75 15.31 -6.37 -1.29
C THR A 75 15.34 -5.63 -2.63
N LYS A 76 15.85 -6.27 -3.67
CA LYS A 76 15.96 -5.83 -5.05
C LYS A 76 15.70 -6.99 -5.99
N ILE A 77 15.14 -6.69 -7.14
CA ILE A 77 14.83 -7.65 -8.19
C ILE A 77 15.22 -7.08 -9.55
N LYS A 78 15.87 -7.90 -10.38
CA LYS A 78 16.21 -7.51 -11.75
C LYS A 78 15.02 -7.81 -12.66
N ILE A 79 14.46 -6.75 -13.24
CA ILE A 79 13.36 -6.82 -14.21
C ILE A 79 13.89 -6.19 -15.48
N SER A 80 13.98 -6.99 -16.55
CA SER A 80 14.62 -6.59 -17.80
C SER A 80 16.02 -6.01 -17.55
N TRP A 81 16.24 -4.73 -17.85
CA TRP A 81 17.53 -4.04 -17.66
C TRP A 81 17.64 -3.29 -16.33
N SER A 82 16.56 -3.20 -15.56
CA SER A 82 16.46 -2.35 -14.37
C SER A 82 16.58 -3.16 -13.08
N THR A 83 17.33 -2.61 -12.11
CA THR A 83 17.38 -3.16 -10.75
C THR A 83 16.32 -2.45 -9.90
N CYS A 84 15.20 -3.12 -9.68
CA CYS A 84 14.02 -2.58 -9.02
C CYS A 84 14.08 -2.83 -7.51
N ARG A 85 13.68 -1.86 -6.68
CA ARG A 85 13.63 -2.04 -5.22
C ARG A 85 12.35 -2.73 -4.80
N VAL A 86 12.45 -3.69 -3.89
CA VAL A 86 11.31 -4.38 -3.29
C VAL A 86 11.13 -3.89 -1.87
N LYS A 87 9.92 -3.45 -1.53
CA LYS A 87 9.56 -3.02 -0.17
C LYS A 87 8.28 -3.71 0.28
N LEU A 88 8.20 -4.11 1.55
CA LEU A 88 6.92 -4.48 2.14
C LEU A 88 6.02 -3.23 2.13
N LYS A 89 4.81 -3.34 1.58
CA LYS A 89 3.80 -2.29 1.67
C LYS A 89 3.18 -2.35 3.06
N PHE A 90 3.90 -1.80 4.03
CA PHE A 90 3.33 -1.58 5.36
C PHE A 90 2.23 -0.51 5.22
N GLN A 91 1.06 -0.80 5.78
CA GLN A 91 -0.01 0.15 5.90
C GLN A 91 -0.26 0.30 7.39
N LEU A 92 0.06 1.47 7.92
CA LEU A 92 -0.27 1.77 9.30
C LEU A 92 -1.76 1.63 9.51
N THR A 93 -2.14 0.79 10.46
CA THR A 93 -3.52 0.72 10.91
C THR A 93 -3.95 2.10 11.38
N ARG A 94 -5.05 2.59 10.81
CA ARG A 94 -5.69 3.82 11.21
C ARG A 94 -6.97 3.49 11.97
N CYS A 95 -7.10 4.01 13.17
CA CYS A 95 -8.29 3.83 13.99
C CYS A 95 -9.47 4.57 13.36
N TYR A 96 -10.60 3.88 13.15
CA TYR A 96 -11.78 4.50 12.56
C TYR A 96 -12.51 5.44 13.55
N ARG A 97 -12.27 5.29 14.85
CA ARG A 97 -12.83 6.15 15.89
C ARG A 97 -12.07 7.46 16.01
N CYS A 98 -10.80 7.43 16.41
CA CYS A 98 -10.06 8.67 16.70
C CYS A 98 -9.20 9.19 15.53
N LEU A 99 -9.13 8.46 14.41
CA LEU A 99 -8.31 8.73 13.22
C LEU A 99 -6.78 8.68 13.45
N GLY A 100 -6.33 8.22 14.62
CA GLY A 100 -4.92 8.01 14.95
C GLY A 100 -4.33 6.71 14.39
N PHE A 101 -3.00 6.59 14.44
CA PHE A 101 -2.26 5.44 13.94
C PHE A 101 -2.05 4.33 15.00
N ARG A 102 -1.65 3.13 14.54
CA ARG A 102 -1.15 1.97 15.32
C ARG A 102 -2.12 1.28 16.27
N HIS A 103 -3.41 1.59 16.22
CA HIS A 103 -4.40 0.90 17.03
C HIS A 103 -5.74 0.73 16.30
N TRP A 104 -6.52 -0.24 16.77
CA TRP A 104 -7.85 -0.56 16.24
C TRP A 104 -8.92 0.11 17.10
N THR A 105 -10.12 0.28 16.54
CA THR A 105 -11.27 0.85 17.25
C THR A 105 -11.58 0.12 18.57
N ALA A 106 -11.42 -1.21 18.60
CA ALA A 106 -11.69 -2.05 19.76
C ALA A 106 -10.86 -1.72 21.01
N VAL A 107 -9.65 -1.17 20.83
CA VAL A 107 -8.73 -0.81 21.92
C VAL A 107 -8.53 0.70 22.02
N CYS A 108 -9.38 1.49 21.36
CA CYS A 108 -9.24 2.93 21.29
C CYS A 108 -9.81 3.63 22.53
N THR A 109 -8.96 4.39 23.22
CA THR A 109 -9.33 5.27 24.34
C THR A 109 -9.44 6.74 23.95
N GLY A 110 -9.20 7.07 22.68
CA GLY A 110 -9.24 8.45 22.17
C GLY A 110 -10.65 8.99 21.93
N PRO A 111 -10.77 10.29 21.65
CA PRO A 111 -12.04 10.92 21.31
C PRO A 111 -12.58 10.39 19.97
N ASP A 112 -13.90 10.42 19.82
CA ASP A 112 -14.55 10.00 18.58
C ASP A 112 -14.54 11.12 17.54
N ARG A 113 -13.86 10.84 16.43
CA ARG A 113 -13.76 11.67 15.21
C ARG A 113 -14.30 10.93 13.98
N SER A 114 -15.05 9.85 14.17
CA SER A 114 -15.58 9.02 13.07
C SER A 114 -16.47 9.81 12.09
N LYS A 115 -17.07 10.91 12.55
CA LYS A 115 -17.90 11.83 11.75
C LYS A 115 -17.13 13.03 11.18
N ASN A 116 -15.86 13.18 11.51
CA ASN A 116 -15.06 14.31 11.04
C ASN A 116 -14.70 14.13 9.57
N CYS A 117 -14.63 15.24 8.85
CA CYS A 117 -14.17 15.26 7.48
C CYS A 117 -12.69 14.85 7.42
N MET A 118 -12.38 13.81 6.64
CA MET A 118 -11.01 13.33 6.40
C MET A 118 -10.09 14.35 5.71
N ASN A 119 -10.67 15.41 5.14
CA ASN A 119 -9.94 16.51 4.53
C ASN A 119 -9.58 17.58 5.57
N CYS A 120 -10.56 18.15 6.29
CA CYS A 120 -10.38 19.35 7.13
C CYS A 120 -10.56 19.16 8.64
N ASP A 121 -10.83 17.94 9.13
CA ASP A 121 -11.13 17.64 10.54
C ASP A 121 -12.42 18.26 11.12
N CYS A 122 -13.20 18.98 10.33
CA CYS A 122 -14.48 19.56 10.78
C CYS A 122 -15.63 18.56 10.66
N THR A 123 -16.68 18.75 11.47
CA THR A 123 -17.94 18.02 11.36
C THR A 123 -18.93 18.75 10.44
N GLY A 124 -19.84 18.02 9.80
CA GLY A 124 -20.95 18.60 9.03
C GLY A 124 -20.79 18.54 7.50
N ASN A 125 -19.65 18.04 7.02
CA ASN A 125 -19.43 17.81 5.59
C ASN A 125 -18.71 16.49 5.32
N GLN A 126 -18.97 15.92 4.14
CA GLN A 126 -18.21 14.77 3.66
C GLN A 126 -16.95 15.24 2.95
N ALA A 127 -15.87 14.46 3.04
CA ALA A 127 -14.59 14.78 2.39
C ALA A 127 -14.72 14.96 0.86
N LYS A 128 -15.69 14.29 0.22
CA LYS A 128 -15.96 14.44 -1.22
C LYS A 128 -16.50 15.83 -1.61
N LEU A 129 -17.18 16.50 -0.69
CA LEU A 129 -17.82 17.81 -0.90
C LEU A 129 -17.10 18.90 -0.09
N CYS A 130 -15.88 18.63 0.38
CA CYS A 130 -15.14 19.56 1.20
C CYS A 130 -14.38 20.57 0.33
N SER A 131 -14.66 21.86 0.53
CA SER A 131 -13.96 22.99 -0.09
C SER A 131 -12.86 23.59 0.79
N GLU A 132 -12.75 23.13 2.04
CA GLU A 132 -11.77 23.62 3.01
C GLU A 132 -10.36 23.14 2.70
N GLU A 133 -9.36 23.86 3.23
CA GLU A 133 -7.97 23.42 3.14
C GLU A 133 -7.77 22.09 3.89
N PRO A 134 -6.95 21.17 3.34
CA PRO A 134 -6.67 19.91 3.99
C PRO A 134 -5.87 20.13 5.28
N GLN A 135 -6.37 19.57 6.38
CA GLN A 135 -5.77 19.60 7.70
C GLN A 135 -5.73 18.19 8.28
N CYS A 136 -4.51 17.71 8.55
CA CYS A 136 -4.31 16.41 9.17
C CYS A 136 -4.21 16.57 10.69
N PHE A 137 -5.18 16.02 11.44
CA PHE A 137 -5.13 16.01 12.92
C PHE A 137 -3.88 15.33 13.47
N ASN A 138 -3.31 14.36 12.75
CA ASN A 138 -2.11 13.66 13.23
C ASN A 138 -0.88 14.57 13.21
N CYS A 139 -0.61 15.31 12.13
CA CYS A 139 0.58 16.20 12.05
C CYS A 139 0.28 17.69 12.30
N ASN A 140 -0.98 18.10 12.40
CA ASN A 140 -1.43 19.49 12.49
C ASN A 140 -0.92 20.41 11.37
N GLU A 141 -0.51 19.84 10.24
CA GLU A 141 -0.07 20.61 9.07
C GLU A 141 -1.25 20.86 8.12
N LYS A 142 -1.42 22.13 7.75
CA LYS A 142 -2.28 22.55 6.65
C LYS A 142 -1.56 22.22 5.33
N LYS A 143 -2.20 21.44 4.46
CA LYS A 143 -1.76 20.85 3.15
C LYS A 143 -1.78 19.32 3.10
N ASN A 144 -1.94 18.64 4.24
CA ASN A 144 -1.99 17.17 4.28
C ASN A 144 -3.39 16.67 4.63
N ARG A 145 -3.99 15.86 3.77
CA ARG A 145 -5.20 15.10 4.10
C ARG A 145 -4.88 13.97 5.07
N MET A 146 -5.83 13.60 5.93
CA MET A 146 -5.61 12.53 6.92
C MET A 146 -5.41 11.14 6.30
N ASP A 147 -5.92 10.92 5.08
CA ASP A 147 -5.75 9.69 4.32
C ASP A 147 -4.51 9.69 3.41
N ASN A 148 -3.73 10.78 3.39
CA ASN A 148 -2.53 10.88 2.57
C ASN A 148 -1.31 10.28 3.28
N THR A 149 -0.52 9.48 2.55
CA THR A 149 0.79 8.96 3.00
C THR A 149 1.88 10.03 3.06
N GLY A 150 1.56 11.27 2.64
CA GLY A 150 2.40 12.46 2.77
C GLY A 150 2.54 13.00 4.20
N CYS A 151 1.72 12.54 5.16
CA CYS A 151 1.81 12.98 6.56
C CYS A 151 3.18 12.61 7.17
N PRO A 152 3.94 13.57 7.75
CA PRO A 152 5.24 13.27 8.38
C PRO A 152 5.16 12.22 9.49
N LYS A 153 4.16 12.32 10.39
CA LYS A 153 3.93 11.30 11.42
C LYS A 153 3.56 9.93 10.84
N TYR A 154 2.92 9.87 9.68
CA TYR A 154 2.69 8.60 9.01
C TYR A 154 4.02 8.01 8.55
N ARG A 155 4.89 8.82 7.92
CA ARG A 155 6.20 8.36 7.43
C ARG A 155 7.13 7.93 8.55
N GLU A 156 7.21 8.68 9.65
CA GLU A 156 7.99 8.34 10.84
C GLU A 156 7.60 6.97 11.41
N LEU A 157 6.30 6.64 11.40
CA LEU A 157 5.80 5.37 11.92
C LEU A 157 5.98 4.18 10.95
N LEU A 158 6.51 4.41 9.74
CA LEU A 158 6.87 3.36 8.78
C LEU A 158 8.34 2.93 8.89
N GLU A 159 9.17 3.73 9.56
CA GLU A 159 10.60 3.48 9.79
C GLU A 159 10.83 2.64 11.06
#